data_AF-A0A8F6YE83-F1
#
_entry.id   AF-A0A8F6YE83-F1
#
_cell.length_a   1.000
_cell.length_b   1.000
_cell.length_c   1.000
_cell.angle_alpha   90.00
_cell.angle_beta   90.00
_cell.angle_gamma   90.00
#
_symmetry.space_group_name_H-M   'P 1'
#
loop_
_entity.id
_entity.type
_entity.pdbx_description
1 polymer ?
#
loop_
_entity_poly.entity_id
_entity_poly.type
_entity_poly.pdbx_seq_one_letter_code
_entity_poly.pdbx_strand_id
1 'polypeptide(L)'
;MTREPLKDPLDALLAQAGSDGPSPDLMARVLADAEAVQAARAAAQAVPSAATDPAPANRSWLEILLGALGGWSAISGITAAGVMGLAVGLYSPDTISGLISGAGLSYDAEAYAVTPDMAALWTEDGDV
;
A
#
# COMPACT_ATOMS: atom_id res chain seq x y z
N MET A 1 -14.37 4.25 -26.37
CA MET A 1 -15.32 4.88 -25.44
C MET A 1 -15.18 4.19 -24.10
N THR A 2 -14.27 4.70 -23.29
CA THR A 2 -13.88 4.17 -21.97
C THR A 2 -14.95 4.53 -20.95
N ARG A 3 -15.38 3.55 -20.15
CA ARG A 3 -16.32 3.75 -19.06
C ARG A 3 -15.59 4.41 -17.89
N GLU A 4 -15.73 5.72 -17.72
CA GLU A 4 -15.44 6.42 -16.44
C GLU A 4 -16.70 6.88 -15.65
N PRO A 5 -17.83 6.13 -15.59
CA PRO A 5 -19.05 6.60 -14.92
C PRO A 5 -19.08 6.40 -13.39
N LEU A 6 -18.04 5.81 -12.78
CA LEU A 6 -18.04 5.45 -11.34
C LEU A 6 -17.42 6.53 -10.44
N LYS A 7 -16.63 7.44 -11.02
CA LYS A 7 -15.96 8.51 -10.28
C LYS A 7 -16.94 9.64 -9.92
N ASP A 8 -17.73 10.09 -10.90
CA ASP A 8 -18.78 11.09 -10.71
C ASP A 8 -19.82 10.76 -9.61
N PRO A 9 -20.38 9.53 -9.50
CA PRO A 9 -21.34 9.21 -8.45
C PRO A 9 -20.70 9.10 -7.07
N LEU A 10 -19.45 8.62 -6.96
CA LEU A 10 -18.74 8.58 -5.68
C LEU A 10 -18.46 10.00 -5.20
N ASP A 11 -17.98 10.87 -6.09
CA ASP A 11 -17.70 12.26 -5.79
C ASP A 11 -18.98 13.00 -5.35
N ALA A 12 -20.13 12.69 -5.97
CA ALA A 12 -21.43 13.22 -5.55
C ALA A 12 -21.85 12.75 -4.13
N LEU A 13 -21.64 11.47 -3.80
CA LEU A 13 -21.94 10.94 -2.47
C LEU A 13 -21.02 11.51 -1.38
N LEU A 14 -19.73 11.70 -1.71
CA LEU A 14 -18.76 12.32 -0.80
C LEU A 14 -19.06 13.81 -0.58
N ALA A 15 -19.44 14.53 -1.64
CA ALA A 15 -19.87 15.92 -1.51
C ALA A 15 -21.13 16.06 -0.65
N GLN A 16 -22.09 15.15 -0.80
CA GLN A 16 -23.29 15.09 0.04
C GLN A 16 -22.94 14.81 1.51
N ALA A 17 -22.04 13.85 1.77
CA ALA A 17 -21.62 13.49 3.12
C ALA A 17 -20.82 14.61 3.82
N GLY A 18 -20.08 15.42 3.07
CA GLY A 18 -19.31 16.55 3.60
C GLY A 18 -20.11 17.84 3.84
N SER A 19 -21.39 17.88 3.46
CA SER A 19 -22.23 19.09 3.57
C SER A 19 -22.59 19.45 5.02
N ASP A 20 -22.71 18.46 5.90
CA ASP A 20 -22.87 18.66 7.34
C ASP A 20 -21.51 18.50 8.04
N GLY A 21 -20.87 19.64 8.29
CA GLY A 21 -19.60 19.69 8.99
C GLY A 21 -19.71 19.23 10.45
N PRO A 22 -18.61 18.74 11.04
CA PRO A 22 -18.57 18.38 12.46
C PRO A 22 -18.91 19.59 13.35
N SER A 23 -19.56 19.34 14.48
CA SER A 23 -19.90 20.42 15.42
C SER A 23 -18.63 21.11 15.95
N PRO A 24 -18.69 22.42 16.26
CA PRO A 24 -17.55 23.14 16.82
C PRO A 24 -17.03 22.51 18.12
N ASP A 25 -17.92 21.96 18.95
CA ASP A 25 -17.56 21.27 20.18
C ASP A 25 -16.78 19.97 19.92
N LEU A 26 -17.21 19.17 18.92
CA LEU A 26 -16.45 17.99 18.49
C LEU A 26 -15.07 18.38 17.99
N MET A 27 -14.99 19.44 17.16
CA MET A 27 -13.72 19.91 16.62
C MET A 27 -12.77 20.38 17.73
N ALA A 28 -13.28 21.12 18.72
CA ALA A 28 -12.49 21.54 19.88
C ALA A 28 -11.94 20.35 20.67
N ARG A 29 -12.75 19.30 20.88
CA ARG A 29 -12.30 18.07 21.55
C ARG A 29 -11.25 17.31 20.73
N VAL A 30 -11.44 17.20 19.42
CA VAL A 30 -10.47 16.54 18.52
C VAL A 30 -9.14 17.30 18.52
N LEU A 31 -9.17 18.63 18.49
CA LEU A 31 -7.95 19.44 18.55
C LEU A 31 -7.23 19.30 19.90
N ALA A 32 -7.98 19.29 21.01
CA ALA A 32 -7.40 19.07 22.34
C ALA A 32 -6.77 17.67 22.46
N ASP A 33 -7.42 16.64 21.91
CA ASP A 33 -6.86 15.27 21.86
C ASP A 33 -5.60 15.21 20.97
N ALA A 34 -5.64 15.85 19.80
CA ALA A 34 -4.50 15.94 18.91
C ALA A 34 -3.30 16.67 19.57
N GLU A 35 -3.55 17.72 20.34
CA GLU A 35 -2.53 18.42 21.12
C GLU A 35 -1.94 17.51 22.21
N ALA A 36 -2.78 16.77 22.94
CA ALA A 36 -2.32 15.82 23.95
C ALA A 36 -1.45 14.70 23.34
N VAL A 37 -1.85 14.16 22.18
CA VAL A 37 -1.08 13.15 21.45
C VAL A 37 0.24 13.72 20.92
N GLN A 38 0.23 14.95 20.39
CA GLN A 38 1.44 15.63 19.93
C GLN A 38 2.40 15.88 21.09
N ALA A 39 1.92 16.36 22.23
CA ALA A 39 2.71 16.56 23.43
C ALA A 39 3.29 15.23 23.95
N ALA A 40 2.50 14.16 23.97
CA ALA A 40 2.98 12.84 24.37
C ALA A 40 4.06 12.28 23.43
N ARG A 41 3.90 12.44 22.11
CA ARG A 41 4.91 12.05 21.12
C ARG A 41 6.17 12.91 21.23
N ALA A 42 6.02 14.22 21.44
CA ALA A 42 7.13 15.13 21.65
C ALA A 42 7.89 14.80 22.94
N ALA A 43 7.19 14.47 24.03
CA ALA A 43 7.80 14.03 25.28
C ALA A 43 8.55 12.70 25.12
N ALA A 44 8.02 11.75 24.35
CA ALA A 44 8.71 10.50 24.02
C ALA A 44 9.97 10.71 23.16
N GLN A 45 9.99 11.75 22.32
CA GLN A 45 11.16 12.15 21.52
C GLN A 45 12.14 13.04 22.30
N ALA A 46 11.64 13.78 23.29
CA ALA A 46 12.39 14.69 24.14
C ALA A 46 13.03 14.00 25.33
N VAL A 47 12.84 12.68 25.51
CA VAL A 47 13.79 11.88 26.28
C VAL A 47 15.14 12.13 25.60
N PRO A 48 16.06 12.90 26.20
CA PRO A 48 17.41 12.95 25.68
C PRO A 48 17.81 11.48 25.63
N SER A 49 18.49 11.05 24.55
CA SER A 49 19.41 9.94 24.72
C SER A 49 20.38 10.40 25.80
N ALA A 50 20.00 10.24 27.06
CA ALA A 50 20.91 10.23 28.17
C ALA A 50 21.95 9.25 27.68
N ALA A 51 23.16 9.77 27.51
CA ALA A 51 24.33 9.02 27.16
C ALA A 51 24.43 7.86 28.16
N THR A 52 23.71 6.79 27.86
CA THR A 52 24.08 5.47 28.29
C THR A 52 25.29 5.25 27.44
N ASP A 53 26.45 5.25 28.10
CA ASP A 53 27.74 4.97 27.51
C ASP A 53 27.60 4.05 26.30
N PRO A 54 28.32 4.30 25.19
CA PRO A 54 28.29 3.40 24.05
C PRO A 54 28.90 2.08 24.51
N ALA A 55 28.07 1.18 25.06
CA ALA A 55 28.33 -0.23 24.94
C ALA A 55 28.52 -0.43 23.42
N PRO A 56 29.65 -0.99 22.97
CA PRO A 56 29.87 -1.26 21.56
C PRO A 56 28.93 -2.41 21.16
N ALA A 57 27.64 -2.11 21.05
CA ALA A 57 26.73 -2.88 20.25
C ALA A 57 27.19 -2.60 18.83
N ASN A 58 27.60 -3.66 18.13
CA ASN A 58 27.85 -3.67 16.70
C ASN A 58 26.57 -3.24 15.95
N ARG A 59 26.19 -1.96 16.04
CA ARG A 59 25.12 -1.41 15.22
C ARG A 59 25.64 -1.45 13.80
N SER A 60 24.97 -2.25 12.98
CA SER A 60 25.25 -2.30 11.55
C SER A 60 25.19 -0.87 11.00
N TRP A 61 26.06 -0.52 10.05
CA TRP A 61 26.02 0.78 9.36
C TRP A 61 24.59 1.14 8.94
N LEU A 62 23.79 0.12 8.61
CA LEU A 62 22.42 0.25 8.13
C LEU A 62 21.51 0.83 9.21
N GLU A 63 21.68 0.41 10.46
CA GLU A 63 20.89 0.92 11.59
C GLU A 63 21.20 2.39 11.89
N ILE A 64 22.46 2.80 11.69
CA ILE A 64 22.89 4.20 11.83
C ILE A 64 22.25 5.07 10.75
N LEU A 65 22.24 4.60 9.49
CA LEU A 65 21.58 5.30 8.39
C LEU A 65 20.06 5.36 8.56
N LEU A 66 19.41 4.26 8.93
CA LEU A 66 17.96 4.22 9.17
C LEU A 66 17.55 5.12 10.36
N GLY A 67 18.37 5.19 11.41
CA GLY A 67 18.17 6.10 12.52
C GLY A 67 18.31 7.58 12.14
N ALA A 68 19.27 7.91 11.26
CA ALA A 68 19.48 9.26 10.77
C ALA A 68 18.40 9.72 9.75
N LEU A 69 17.80 8.78 9.02
CA LEU A 69 16.78 9.04 8.00
C LEU A 69 15.34 9.12 8.55
N GLY A 70 15.13 8.98 9.87
CA GLY A 70 13.79 9.09 10.47
C GLY A 70 13.03 7.76 10.58
N GLY A 71 13.75 6.63 10.57
CA GLY A 71 13.19 5.30 10.81
C GLY A 71 12.30 4.80 9.66
N TRP A 72 11.19 4.13 10.01
CA TRP A 72 10.26 3.51 9.05
C TRP A 72 9.69 4.47 7.99
N SER A 73 9.63 5.78 8.27
CA SER A 73 9.16 6.79 7.32
C SER A 73 10.12 7.00 6.13
N ALA A 74 11.42 6.77 6.31
CA ALA A 74 12.34 6.80 5.17
C ALA A 74 12.18 5.57 4.28
N ILE A 75 11.91 4.41 4.88
CA ILE A 75 11.65 3.18 4.15
C ILE A 75 10.39 3.35 3.30
N SER A 76 9.31 3.91 3.85
CA SER A 76 8.09 4.16 3.08
C SER A 76 8.33 5.15 1.93
N GLY A 77 9.15 6.18 2.13
CA GLY A 77 9.54 7.11 1.06
C GLY A 77 10.33 6.44 -0.07
N ILE A 78 11.31 5.61 0.27
CA ILE A 78 12.12 4.86 -0.71
C ILE A 78 11.25 3.84 -1.46
N THR A 79 10.38 3.12 -0.75
CA THR A 79 9.43 2.17 -1.36
C THR A 79 8.47 2.91 -2.30
N ALA A 80 7.88 4.03 -1.86
CA ALA A 80 6.98 4.82 -2.70
C ALA A 80 7.68 5.38 -3.95
N ALA A 81 8.91 5.88 -3.81
CA ALA A 81 9.73 6.35 -4.93
C ALA A 81 10.06 5.21 -5.90
N GLY A 82 10.36 4.00 -5.40
CA GLY A 82 10.59 2.81 -6.22
C GLY A 82 9.35 2.37 -6.99
N VAL A 83 8.18 2.33 -6.34
CA VAL A 83 6.90 2.02 -6.99
C VAL A 83 6.56 3.05 -8.06
N MET A 84 6.76 4.33 -7.77
CA MET A 84 6.52 5.40 -8.75
C MET A 84 7.48 5.30 -9.94
N GLY A 85 8.76 5.00 -9.70
CA GLY A 85 9.74 4.73 -10.75
C GLY A 85 9.35 3.55 -11.63
N LEU A 86 8.84 2.46 -11.04
CA LEU A 86 8.33 1.30 -11.79
C LEU A 86 7.07 1.64 -12.60
N ALA A 87 6.13 2.38 -12.02
CA ALA A 87 4.91 2.79 -12.72
C ALA A 87 5.24 3.63 -13.97
N VAL A 88 6.23 4.52 -13.87
CA VAL A 88 6.70 5.32 -15.00
C VAL A 88 7.52 4.49 -16.00
N GLY A 89 8.39 3.60 -15.52
CA GLY A 89 9.25 2.77 -16.38
C GLY A 89 8.52 1.68 -17.16
N LEU A 90 7.40 1.16 -16.63
CA LEU A 90 6.56 0.15 -17.29
C LEU A 90 5.58 0.76 -18.30
N TYR A 91 5.57 2.09 -18.49
CA TYR A 91 4.67 2.74 -19.43
C TYR A 91 5.04 2.50 -20.91
N SER A 92 6.16 1.82 -21.20
CA SER A 92 6.50 1.39 -22.56
C SER A 92 5.94 -0.03 -22.84
N PRO A 93 5.19 -0.23 -23.94
CA PRO A 93 4.64 -1.54 -24.32
C PRO A 93 5.69 -2.64 -24.42
N ASP A 94 6.90 -2.29 -24.86
CA ASP A 94 8.01 -3.25 -25.03
C ASP A 94 8.54 -3.77 -23.70
N THR A 95 8.53 -2.96 -22.63
CA THR A 95 8.94 -3.38 -21.29
C THR A 95 7.95 -4.37 -20.67
N ILE A 96 6.65 -4.18 -20.93
CA ILE A 96 5.59 -5.12 -20.51
C ILE A 96 5.76 -6.45 -21.24
N SER A 97 5.98 -6.41 -22.56
CA SER A 97 6.20 -7.62 -23.37
C SER A 97 7.46 -8.39 -22.96
N GLY A 98 8.55 -7.69 -22.64
CA GLY A 98 9.79 -8.28 -22.15
C GLY A 98 9.68 -8.85 -20.73
N LEU A 99 8.91 -8.19 -19.84
CA LEU A 99 8.68 -8.68 -18.48
C LEU A 99 7.82 -9.95 -18.47
N ILE A 100 6.76 -10.00 -19.29
CA ILE A 100 5.90 -11.18 -19.46
C ILE A 100 6.67 -12.35 -20.09
N SER A 101 7.60 -12.05 -21.00
CA SER A 101 8.38 -13.08 -21.70
C SER A 101 9.63 -13.54 -20.93
N GLY A 102 10.19 -12.69 -20.06
CA GLY A 102 11.47 -12.93 -19.38
C GLY A 102 11.36 -13.25 -17.88
N ALA A 103 10.33 -12.74 -17.19
CA ALA A 103 9.97 -13.29 -15.89
C ALA A 103 9.17 -14.55 -16.15
N GLY A 104 9.68 -15.70 -15.72
CA GLY A 104 8.97 -16.98 -15.69
C GLY A 104 7.74 -16.94 -14.78
N LEU A 105 6.79 -16.05 -15.07
CA LEU A 105 5.38 -16.31 -14.89
C LEU A 105 4.99 -17.38 -15.93
N SER A 106 5.67 -18.53 -15.89
CA SER A 106 5.01 -19.80 -16.09
C SER A 106 3.98 -19.89 -14.97
N TYR A 107 2.90 -19.11 -15.10
CA TYR A 107 1.61 -19.68 -14.82
C TYR A 107 1.62 -20.97 -15.61
N ASP A 108 1.71 -22.09 -14.90
CA ASP A 108 1.06 -23.30 -15.34
C ASP A 108 -0.35 -22.88 -15.78
N ALA A 109 -0.47 -22.54 -17.06
CA ALA A 109 -1.75 -22.45 -17.74
C ALA A 109 -2.42 -23.83 -17.74
N GLU A 110 -1.72 -24.87 -17.28
CA GLU A 110 -2.21 -26.21 -16.99
C GLU A 110 -2.88 -26.32 -15.60
N ALA A 111 -2.62 -25.42 -14.63
CA ALA A 111 -3.22 -25.52 -13.29
C ALA A 111 -4.65 -24.98 -13.19
N TYR A 112 -5.16 -24.39 -14.28
CA TYR A 112 -6.54 -23.95 -14.39
C TYR A 112 -7.13 -24.46 -15.71
N ALA A 113 -7.34 -25.77 -15.78
CA ALA A 113 -8.45 -26.34 -16.52
C ALA A 113 -9.77 -25.75 -15.98
N VAL A 114 -10.08 -24.51 -16.39
CA VAL A 114 -11.33 -23.77 -16.06
C VAL A 114 -12.53 -24.30 -16.86
N THR A 115 -12.35 -25.36 -17.63
CA THR A 115 -13.46 -26.23 -17.98
C THR A 115 -13.22 -27.57 -17.32
N PRO A 116 -14.08 -28.03 -16.37
CA PRO A 116 -14.24 -29.47 -16.20
C PRO A 116 -14.47 -30.06 -17.60
N ASP A 117 -13.96 -31.27 -17.86
CA ASP A 117 -14.21 -31.97 -19.11
C ASP A 117 -15.73 -32.17 -19.30
N MET A 118 -16.37 -31.19 -19.95
CA MET A 118 -17.81 -31.18 -20.21
C MET A 118 -18.19 -32.30 -21.17
N ALA A 119 -17.23 -32.88 -21.92
CA ALA A 119 -17.47 -34.02 -22.77
C ALA A 119 -17.66 -35.31 -21.96
N ALA A 120 -17.00 -35.43 -20.80
CA ALA A 120 -17.23 -36.53 -19.86
C ALA A 120 -18.64 -36.47 -19.24
N LEU A 121 -19.14 -35.27 -18.92
CA LEU A 121 -20.49 -35.07 -18.37
C LEU A 121 -21.62 -35.33 -19.38
N TRP A 122 -21.36 -35.21 -20.69
CA TRP A 122 -22.36 -35.45 -21.73
C TRP A 122 -22.46 -36.92 -22.14
N THR A 123 -21.44 -37.71 -21.88
CA THR A 123 -21.37 -39.11 -22.37
C THR A 123 -21.99 -40.11 -21.38
N GLU A 124 -22.22 -39.72 -20.11
CA GLU A 124 -22.70 -40.65 -19.07
C GLU A 124 -24.23 -40.73 -18.92
N ASP A 125 -25.00 -39.94 -19.67
CA ASP A 125 -26.48 -39.88 -19.59
C ASP A 125 -27.19 -40.53 -20.80
N GLY A 126 -26.48 -41.39 -21.54
CA GLY A 126 -26.98 -42.06 -22.76
C GLY A 126 -27.44 -43.50 -22.59
N ASP A 127 -27.52 -44.04 -21.36
CA ASP A 127 -27.93 -45.43 -21.10
C ASP A 127 -29.25 -45.49 -20.31
N VAL A 128 -30.37 -45.29 -21.02
CA VAL A 128 -31.72 -45.83 -20.70
C VAL A 128 -32.42 -46.31 -21.97
#